data_AF-A0A1Y2ZVE4-F1
#
_entry.id   AF-A0A1Y2ZVE4-F1
#
_cell.length_a   1.000
_cell.length_b   1.000
_cell.length_c   1.000
_cell.angle_alpha   90.00
_cell.angle_beta   90.00
_cell.angle_gamma   90.00
#
_symmetry.space_group_name_H-M   'P 1'
#
loop_
_entity.id
_entity.type
_entity.pdbx_description
1 polymer ?
#
loop_
_entity_poly.entity_id
_entity_poly.type
_entity_poly.pdbx_seq_one_letter_code
_entity_poly.pdbx_strand_id
1 'polypeptide(L)'
;MNDNTQSYDNDDAETNATTEVDDTVTDTVSESPVEKVVTSSAIIDMNSAKRSLLLRMSNTRFEQGELRQAVDGYLNVIEQYPNSEESNAAQAQLLIIAQRYEQEGTLRLSLDVFERLEQMLATE
;
A
#
# COMPACT_ATOMS: atom_id res chain seq x y z
N MET A 1 16.78 -3.21 -42.22
CA MET A 1 15.42 -3.62 -42.62
C MET A 1 15.27 -5.08 -42.20
N ASN A 2 14.73 -5.31 -41.01
CA ASN A 2 14.29 -6.63 -40.58
C ASN A 2 12.84 -6.46 -40.14
N ASP A 3 11.91 -6.78 -41.05
CA ASP A 3 10.49 -6.96 -40.73
C ASP A 3 10.35 -8.29 -39.98
N ASN A 4 9.87 -8.21 -38.75
CA ASN A 4 9.46 -9.36 -37.97
C ASN A 4 7.97 -9.17 -37.62
N THR A 5 7.11 -9.57 -38.54
CA THR A 5 5.67 -9.70 -38.33
C THR A 5 5.34 -11.18 -38.17
N GLN A 6 4.90 -11.58 -36.98
CA GLN A 6 4.09 -12.79 -36.82
C GLN A 6 2.76 -12.40 -36.20
N SER A 7 1.77 -12.39 -37.08
CA SER A 7 0.34 -12.46 -36.83
C SER A 7 0.02 -13.80 -36.17
N TYR A 8 -0.78 -13.79 -35.11
CA TYR A 8 -1.47 -14.99 -34.64
C TYR A 8 -2.97 -14.75 -34.80
N ASP A 9 -3.48 -15.35 -35.87
CA ASP A 9 -4.89 -15.55 -36.14
C ASP A 9 -5.43 -16.58 -35.14
N ASN A 10 -6.46 -16.22 -34.39
CA ASN A 10 -7.27 -17.16 -33.63
C ASN A 10 -8.68 -17.13 -34.22
N ASP A 11 -8.89 -18.00 -35.20
CA ASP A 11 -10.19 -18.37 -35.73
C ASP A 11 -10.81 -19.49 -34.89
N ASP A 12 -12.12 -19.35 -34.73
CA ASP A 12 -13.15 -20.41 -34.63
C ASP A 12 -13.16 -21.36 -33.42
N ALA A 13 -14.19 -21.16 -32.58
CA ALA A 13 -15.09 -22.26 -32.24
C ALA A 13 -16.50 -21.74 -31.92
N GLU A 14 -17.44 -22.21 -32.72
CA GLU A 14 -18.87 -21.97 -32.73
C GLU A 14 -19.61 -22.46 -31.47
N THR A 15 -20.68 -21.71 -31.17
CA THR A 15 -22.03 -22.10 -30.72
C THR A 15 -22.31 -23.51 -30.19
N ASN A 16 -23.06 -23.57 -29.08
CA ASN A 16 -24.28 -24.41 -29.07
C ASN A 16 -25.37 -23.92 -28.12
N ALA A 17 -26.59 -24.16 -28.56
CA ALA A 17 -27.84 -23.56 -28.12
C ALA A 17 -28.53 -24.29 -26.94
N THR A 18 -29.25 -23.47 -26.17
CA THR A 18 -30.61 -23.61 -25.60
C THR A 18 -31.22 -25.00 -25.28
N THR A 19 -31.74 -25.18 -24.05
CA THR A 19 -33.00 -25.90 -23.69
C THR A 19 -33.32 -25.54 -22.21
N GLU A 20 -34.25 -24.61 -21.96
CA GLU A 20 -35.65 -24.79 -21.50
C GLU A 20 -35.88 -25.20 -20.02
N VAL A 21 -36.39 -24.20 -19.27
CA VAL A 21 -37.42 -24.17 -18.20
C VAL A 21 -37.61 -25.37 -17.25
N ASP A 22 -37.52 -25.09 -15.93
CA ASP A 22 -38.51 -25.56 -14.96
C ASP A 22 -38.74 -24.53 -13.84
N ASP A 23 -39.99 -24.52 -13.40
CA ASP A 23 -40.76 -23.46 -12.77
C ASP A 23 -40.90 -23.76 -11.27
N THR A 24 -40.34 -22.93 -10.39
CA THR A 24 -40.79 -22.87 -8.98
C THR A 24 -40.65 -21.45 -8.43
N VAL A 25 -41.70 -20.67 -8.67
CA VAL A 25 -42.06 -19.53 -7.81
C VAL A 25 -42.27 -20.08 -6.40
N THR A 26 -41.37 -19.73 -5.46
CA THR A 26 -41.68 -19.79 -4.04
C THR A 26 -41.72 -18.38 -3.48
N ASP A 27 -42.89 -18.12 -2.93
CA ASP A 27 -43.38 -16.86 -2.40
C ASP A 27 -42.59 -16.44 -1.15
N THR A 28 -42.42 -15.13 -1.08
CA THR A 28 -41.74 -14.36 -0.05
C THR A 28 -42.41 -14.47 1.31
N VAL A 29 -41.70 -14.93 2.36
CA VAL A 29 -41.99 -14.50 3.74
C VAL A 29 -40.71 -14.45 4.58
N SER A 30 -40.37 -13.21 4.94
CA SER A 30 -39.79 -12.79 6.21
C SER A 30 -38.42 -13.34 6.60
N GLU A 31 -37.39 -12.70 6.08
CA GLU A 31 -36.21 -12.39 6.89
C GLU A 31 -36.08 -10.87 6.98
N SER A 32 -36.48 -10.33 8.13
CA SER A 32 -35.82 -9.14 8.66
C SER A 32 -34.84 -9.63 9.71
N PRO A 33 -33.54 -9.48 9.46
CA PRO A 33 -32.72 -8.66 10.31
C PRO A 33 -32.55 -7.37 9.52
N VAL A 34 -33.27 -6.33 9.97
CA VAL A 34 -32.98 -4.95 9.60
C VAL A 34 -31.47 -4.82 9.60
N GLU A 35 -30.91 -4.66 8.39
CA GLU A 35 -29.51 -4.35 8.17
C GLU A 35 -29.16 -3.33 9.24
N LYS A 36 -28.18 -3.68 10.07
CA LYS A 36 -27.50 -2.66 10.87
C LYS A 36 -27.02 -1.68 9.81
N VAL A 37 -27.73 -0.57 9.65
CA VAL A 37 -27.31 0.59 8.90
C VAL A 37 -26.06 1.02 9.62
N VAL A 38 -24.93 0.42 9.24
CA VAL A 38 -23.61 0.86 9.62
C VAL A 38 -23.55 2.19 8.93
N THR A 39 -23.85 3.21 9.72
CA THR A 39 -23.83 4.60 9.37
C THR A 39 -22.59 4.85 8.52
N SER A 40 -22.81 4.96 7.22
CA SER A 40 -21.95 5.59 6.22
C SER A 40 -21.89 7.10 6.52
N SER A 41 -21.65 7.43 7.78
CA SER A 41 -21.12 8.70 8.17
C SER A 41 -19.73 8.75 7.57
N ALA A 42 -19.34 9.91 7.07
CA ALA A 42 -17.96 10.26 6.82
C ALA A 42 -17.16 10.14 8.14
N ILE A 43 -16.89 8.92 8.58
CA ILE A 43 -15.95 8.61 9.65
C ILE A 43 -14.62 8.91 9.01
N ILE A 44 -14.10 10.10 9.30
CA ILE A 44 -12.70 10.46 9.05
C ILE A 44 -11.90 9.21 9.40
N ASP A 45 -11.26 8.57 8.42
CA ASP A 45 -10.35 7.47 8.68
C ASP A 45 -9.17 8.08 9.45
N MET A 46 -9.30 8.08 10.77
CA MET A 46 -8.36 8.71 11.68
C MET A 46 -6.99 8.06 11.58
N ASN A 47 -6.93 6.78 11.17
CA ASN A 47 -5.68 6.11 10.89
C ASN A 47 -5.05 6.63 9.61
N SER A 48 -5.83 6.93 8.55
CA SER A 48 -5.32 7.61 7.35
C SER A 48 -4.81 9.01 7.65
N ALA A 49 -5.60 9.82 8.33
CA ALA A 49 -5.19 11.18 8.69
C ALA A 49 -3.91 11.17 9.54
N LYS A 50 -3.81 10.25 10.50
CA LYS A 50 -2.65 10.11 11.38
C LYS A 50 -1.39 9.65 10.62
N ARG A 51 -1.47 8.60 9.80
CA ARG A 51 -0.30 8.12 9.04
C ARG A 51 0.19 9.16 8.02
N SER A 52 -0.72 9.84 7.31
CA SER A 52 -0.34 10.91 6.39
C SER A 52 0.26 12.12 7.12
N LEU A 53 -0.23 12.46 8.31
CA LEU A 53 0.36 13.52 9.15
C LEU A 53 1.78 13.15 9.60
N LEU A 54 1.97 11.92 10.11
CA LEU A 54 3.28 11.45 10.54
C LEU A 54 4.30 11.48 9.40
N LEU A 55 3.92 10.98 8.22
CA LEU A 55 4.78 11.05 7.04
C LEU A 55 5.16 12.49 6.69
N ARG A 56 4.18 13.41 6.68
CA ARG A 56 4.43 14.83 6.37
C ARG A 56 5.37 15.47 7.39
N MET A 57 5.19 15.20 8.67
CA MET A 57 6.09 15.71 9.72
C MET A 57 7.52 15.21 9.52
N SER A 58 7.70 13.94 9.19
CA SER A 58 9.02 13.36 8.90
C SER A 58 9.66 14.00 7.66
N ASN A 59 8.88 14.23 6.60
CA ASN A 59 9.35 14.95 5.41
C ASN A 59 9.80 16.37 5.74
N THR A 60 9.04 17.11 6.54
CA THR A 60 9.41 18.46 6.97
C THR A 60 10.75 18.47 7.72
N ARG A 61 10.97 17.50 8.62
CA ARG A 61 12.25 17.38 9.33
C ARG A 61 13.40 17.02 8.40
N PHE A 62 13.15 16.14 7.42
CA PHE A 62 14.12 15.81 6.39
C PHE A 62 14.53 17.04 5.57
N GLU A 63 13.56 17.84 5.11
CA GLU A 63 13.77 19.09 4.38
C GLU A 63 14.56 20.12 5.20
N GLN A 64 14.36 20.14 6.51
CA GLN A 64 15.10 20.99 7.45
C GLN A 64 16.53 20.49 7.75
N GLY A 65 16.92 19.32 7.24
CA GLY A 65 18.21 18.70 7.51
C GLY A 65 18.29 17.99 8.87
N GLU A 66 17.18 17.85 9.58
CA GLU A 66 17.09 17.17 10.87
C GLU A 66 17.03 15.64 10.69
N LEU A 67 18.03 15.08 10.03
CA LEU A 67 18.02 13.70 9.52
C LEU A 67 17.70 12.65 10.59
N ARG A 68 18.27 12.79 11.80
CA ARG A 68 17.99 11.84 12.90
C ARG A 68 16.50 11.80 13.27
N GLN A 69 15.88 12.97 13.35
CA GLN A 69 14.47 13.07 13.73
C GLN A 69 13.55 12.61 12.59
N ALA A 70 13.96 12.84 11.34
CA ALA A 70 13.28 12.29 10.17
C ALA A 70 13.32 10.76 10.17
N VAL A 71 14.49 10.16 10.45
CA VAL A 71 14.65 8.69 10.58
C VAL A 71 13.68 8.12 11.60
N ASP A 72 13.65 8.68 12.82
CA ASP A 72 12.76 8.18 13.87
C ASP A 72 11.28 8.32 13.49
N GLY A 73 10.92 9.40 12.78
CA GLY A 73 9.56 9.60 12.28
C GLY A 73 9.17 8.62 11.17
N TYR A 74 10.07 8.31 10.23
CA TYR A 74 9.79 7.33 9.18
C TYR A 74 9.68 5.91 9.72
N LEU A 75 10.57 5.51 10.63
CA LEU A 75 10.51 4.20 11.27
C LEU A 75 9.20 4.02 12.04
N ASN A 76 8.72 5.08 12.70
CA ASN A 76 7.43 5.07 13.37
C ASN A 76 6.25 4.84 12.41
N VAL A 77 6.29 5.42 11.19
CA VAL A 77 5.28 5.18 10.14
C VAL A 77 5.28 3.71 9.72
N ILE A 78 6.45 3.12 9.50
CA ILE A 78 6.60 1.72 9.09
C ILE A 78 6.10 0.78 10.19
N GLU A 79 6.48 1.03 11.44
CA GLU A 79 6.08 0.21 12.59
C GLU A 79 4.57 0.24 12.82
N GLN A 80 3.94 1.42 12.78
CA GLN A 80 2.50 1.54 13.06
C GLN A 80 1.62 1.19 11.86
N TYR A 81 2.13 1.31 10.63
CA TYR A 81 1.34 1.18 9.41
C TYR A 81 2.07 0.40 8.31
N PRO A 82 2.56 -0.83 8.57
CA PRO A 82 3.50 -1.54 7.69
C PRO A 82 3.00 -1.73 6.26
N ASN A 83 1.71 -1.96 6.06
CA ASN A 83 1.08 -2.24 4.76
C ASN A 83 0.44 -1.01 4.10
N SER A 84 0.88 0.19 4.44
CA SER A 84 0.35 1.44 3.87
C SER A 84 1.25 2.03 2.78
N GLU A 85 0.66 2.83 1.89
CA GLU A 85 1.45 3.63 0.93
C GLU A 85 2.44 4.55 1.64
N GLU A 86 2.06 5.09 2.80
CA GLU A 86 2.93 5.91 3.63
C GLU A 86 4.13 5.15 4.19
N SER A 87 3.97 3.86 4.53
CA SER A 87 5.10 2.99 4.92
C SER A 87 6.06 2.82 3.74
N ASN A 88 5.57 2.52 2.54
CA ASN A 88 6.42 2.40 1.35
C ASN A 88 7.18 3.71 1.07
N ALA A 89 6.52 4.86 1.20
CA ALA A 89 7.16 6.15 1.05
C ALA A 89 8.22 6.40 2.14
N ALA A 90 7.94 6.04 3.39
CA ALA A 90 8.87 6.17 4.51
C ALA A 90 10.12 5.29 4.32
N GLN A 91 9.96 4.05 3.83
CA GLN A 91 11.08 3.16 3.50
C GLN A 91 11.99 3.80 2.43
N ALA A 92 11.41 4.35 1.36
CA ALA A 92 12.16 5.04 0.32
C ALA A 92 12.97 6.23 0.87
N GLN A 93 12.37 7.03 1.78
CA GLN A 93 13.08 8.15 2.40
C GLN A 93 14.21 7.72 3.33
N LEU A 94 14.05 6.61 4.06
CA LEU A 94 15.13 6.05 4.88
C LEU A 94 16.33 5.62 4.03
N LEU A 95 16.11 5.03 2.86
CA LEU A 95 17.17 4.68 1.93
C LEU A 95 17.94 5.92 1.44
N ILE A 96 17.20 7.00 1.12
CA ILE A 96 17.81 8.29 0.71
C ILE A 96 18.68 8.85 1.86
N ILE A 97 18.20 8.81 3.10
CA ILE A 97 18.96 9.28 4.26
C ILE A 97 20.22 8.42 4.46
N ALA A 98 20.10 7.10 4.37
CA ALA A 98 21.23 6.19 4.50
C ALA A 98 22.31 6.47 3.43
N GLN A 99 21.89 6.71 2.19
CA GLN A 99 22.80 7.10 1.10
C GLN A 99 23.45 8.46 1.35
N ARG A 100 22.71 9.42 1.89
CA ARG A 100 23.28 10.72 2.27
C ARG A 100 24.35 10.57 3.36
N TYR A 101 24.09 9.75 4.38
CA TYR A 101 25.09 9.47 5.41
C TYR A 101 26.34 8.80 4.85
N GLU A 102 26.19 7.93 3.84
CA GLU A 102 27.30 7.32 3.12
C GLU A 102 28.15 8.38 2.38
N GLN A 103 27.50 9.26 1.63
CA GLN A 103 28.16 10.36 0.91
C GLN A 103 28.90 11.33 1.83
N GLU A 104 28.36 11.58 3.02
CA GLU A 104 28.96 12.41 4.06
C GLU A 104 30.10 11.68 4.83
N GLY A 105 30.38 10.41 4.52
CA GLY A 105 31.40 9.59 5.17
C GLY A 105 31.00 9.07 6.56
N THR A 106 29.75 9.30 6.97
CA THR A 106 29.19 8.86 8.26
C THR A 106 28.64 7.44 8.20
N LEU A 107 29.47 6.49 7.76
CA LEU A 107 29.08 5.10 7.49
C LEU A 107 28.36 4.40 8.65
N ARG A 108 28.73 4.72 9.91
CA ARG A 108 28.07 4.16 11.09
C ARG A 108 26.59 4.51 11.15
N LEU A 109 26.22 5.74 10.76
CA LEU A 109 24.82 6.17 10.77
C LEU A 109 24.06 5.59 9.57
N SER A 110 24.72 5.48 8.41
CA SER A 110 24.15 4.80 7.25
C SER A 110 23.78 3.34 7.59
N LEU A 111 24.71 2.61 8.20
CA LEU A 111 24.51 1.23 8.64
C LEU A 111 23.38 1.11 9.67
N ASP A 112 23.34 1.98 10.67
CA ASP A 112 22.26 2.00 11.68
C ASP A 112 20.87 2.14 11.04
N VAL A 113 20.73 3.00 10.02
CA VAL A 113 19.46 3.14 9.29
C VAL A 113 19.10 1.87 8.54
N PHE A 114 20.05 1.25 7.84
CA PHE A 114 19.80 0.00 7.13
C PHE A 114 19.40 -1.14 8.06
N GLU A 115 20.11 -1.32 9.18
CA GLU A 115 19.82 -2.37 10.17
C GLU A 115 18.41 -2.20 10.77
N ARG A 116 18.04 -0.96 11.14
CA ARG A 116 16.71 -0.68 11.68
C ARG A 116 15.61 -0.91 10.65
N LEU A 117 15.84 -0.56 9.39
CA LEU A 117 14.90 -0.80 8.30
C LEU A 117 14.73 -2.31 8.04
N GLU A 118 15.83 -3.06 7.96
CA GLU A 118 15.81 -4.52 7.76
C GLU A 118 15.06 -5.22 8.89
N GLN A 119 15.31 -4.82 10.15
CA GLN A 119 14.59 -5.37 11.30
C GLN A 119 13.08 -5.19 11.21
N MET A 120 12.59 -4.03 10.74
CA MET A 120 11.16 -3.79 10.59
C MET A 120 10.53 -4.63 9.48
N LEU A 121 11.26 -4.83 8.38
CA LEU A 121 10.78 -5.62 7.24
C LEU A 121 10.86 -7.14 7.48
N ALA A 122 11.73 -7.60 8.37
CA ALA A 122 11.86 -9.01 8.71
C ALA A 122 10.74 -9.54 9.61
N THR A 123 9.82 -8.69 10.08
CA THR A 123 8.75 -9.03 11.03
C THR A 123 7.45 -9.57 10.39
N GLU A 124 7.47 -9.95 9.11
CA GLU A 124 6.31 -10.50 8.36
C GLU A 124 5.97 -11.97 8.70
#